data_AF-A0A353LZ12-F1
#
_entry.id   AF-A0A353LZ12-F1
#
_cell.length_a   1.000
_cell.length_b   1.000
_cell.length_c   1.000
_cell.angle_alpha   90.00
_cell.angle_beta   90.00
_cell.angle_gamma   90.00
#
_symmetry.space_group_name_H-M   'P 1'
#
loop_
_entity.id
_entity.type
_entity.pdbx_description
1 polymer ?
#
loop_
_entity_poly.entity_id
_entity_poly.type
_entity_poly.pdbx_seq_one_letter_code
_entity_poly.pdbx_strand_id
1 'polypeptide(L)'
;MAGITSINLIASDGYVMSAPAETYADADVYIMLNRDGDDLEYPRSCLPDQRSMYWVKNLAKIELTPGESAAQHKQGSIKRIGFFREALSELGAVELNNRGNAVRAYPLAAYFETFGKEMPQLPVTIIARDGHVKTEVAEIFLASYVTFEAEADRESDLPLYFSEDMSLGMRVKQLDLVLSGEEAIFFGSEIPVSSLFELVGMAEAESYRFVASDGFLVEIPAEAIPFGTIYTDESKGYIRAKFDGYDLSDVPGGGKVKYLIAIESGA
;
A
#
# COMPACT_ATOMS: atom_id res chain seq x y z
N MET A 1 -22.90 16.40 10.76
CA MET A 1 -21.49 16.62 10.38
C MET A 1 -21.38 16.77 8.86
N ALA A 2 -21.98 17.82 8.27
CA ALA A 2 -21.80 18.07 6.85
C ALA A 2 -20.38 18.65 6.66
N GLY A 3 -19.57 18.00 5.81
CA GLY A 3 -18.22 18.47 5.51
C GLY A 3 -17.13 18.00 6.48
N ILE A 4 -17.19 16.79 7.04
CA ILE A 4 -16.02 16.09 7.59
C ILE A 4 -15.80 14.85 6.73
N THR A 5 -14.58 14.65 6.24
CA THR A 5 -14.22 13.54 5.32
C THR A 5 -13.58 12.37 6.03
N SER A 6 -12.94 12.59 7.19
CA SER A 6 -12.40 11.54 8.04
C SER A 6 -12.29 11.98 9.50
N ILE A 7 -12.23 10.98 10.38
CA ILE A 7 -11.92 11.14 11.80
C ILE A 7 -10.64 10.35 12.07
N ASN A 8 -9.62 11.03 12.61
CA ASN A 8 -8.40 10.38 13.08
C ASN A 8 -8.47 10.26 14.61
N LEU A 9 -8.45 9.03 15.10
CA LEU A 9 -8.36 8.69 16.52
C LEU A 9 -6.91 8.34 16.81
N ILE A 10 -6.24 9.19 17.59
CA ILE A 10 -4.80 9.14 17.82
C ILE A 10 -4.54 8.69 19.25
N ALA A 11 -3.87 7.56 19.41
CA ALA A 11 -3.44 7.04 20.71
C ALA A 11 -2.18 7.75 21.22
N SER A 12 -1.93 7.64 22.53
CA SER A 12 -0.77 8.21 23.21
C SER A 12 0.57 7.63 22.77
N ASP A 13 0.56 6.43 22.16
CA ASP A 13 1.73 5.76 21.59
C ASP A 13 2.01 6.16 20.13
N GLY A 14 1.22 7.09 19.57
CA GLY A 14 1.35 7.55 18.19
C GLY A 14 0.55 6.73 17.18
N TYR A 15 -0.16 5.67 17.59
CA TYR A 15 -1.06 4.96 16.70
C TYR A 15 -2.18 5.88 16.22
N VAL A 16 -2.30 6.03 14.90
CA VAL A 16 -3.39 6.76 14.26
C VAL A 16 -4.32 5.77 13.58
N MET A 17 -5.58 5.76 14.02
CA MET A 17 -6.66 5.11 13.30
C MET A 17 -7.43 6.18 12.53
N SER A 18 -7.40 6.11 11.20
CA SER A 18 -8.21 6.98 10.35
C SER A 18 -9.46 6.23 9.89
N ALA A 19 -10.63 6.78 10.19
CA ALA A 19 -11.91 6.31 9.67
C ALA A 19 -12.41 7.32 8.63
N PRO A 20 -12.65 6.93 7.36
CA PRO A 20 -13.32 7.80 6.39
C PRO A 20 -14.80 7.97 6.73
N ALA A 21 -15.40 9.05 6.21
CA ALA A 21 -16.79 9.44 6.50
C ALA A 21 -17.79 8.29 6.33
N GLU A 22 -17.64 7.48 5.29
CA GLU A 22 -18.48 6.31 5.03
C GLU A 22 -18.45 5.26 6.15
N THR A 23 -17.35 5.14 6.89
CA THR A 23 -17.21 4.16 7.98
C THR A 23 -18.01 4.54 9.23
N TYR A 24 -18.29 5.82 9.43
CA TYR A 24 -19.07 6.33 10.56
C TYR A 24 -20.31 7.13 10.12
N ALA A 25 -20.67 7.08 8.82
CA ALA A 25 -21.80 7.83 8.29
C ALA A 25 -23.11 7.42 8.97
N ASP A 26 -23.23 6.12 9.27
CA ASP A 26 -24.41 5.49 9.86
C ASP A 26 -24.19 5.00 11.30
N ALA A 27 -23.05 5.36 11.93
CA ALA A 27 -22.68 4.87 13.25
C ALA A 27 -22.12 5.99 14.15
N ASP A 28 -22.48 5.97 15.42
CA ASP A 28 -21.91 6.88 16.41
C ASP A 28 -20.45 6.50 16.72
N VAL A 29 -19.59 7.51 16.91
CA VAL A 29 -18.25 7.31 17.47
C VAL A 29 -18.33 7.37 18.99
N TYR A 30 -17.98 6.28 19.66
CA TYR A 30 -18.04 6.20 21.11
C TYR A 30 -16.69 6.57 21.72
N ILE A 31 -16.72 7.36 22.79
CA ILE A 31 -15.56 7.65 23.63
C ILE A 31 -15.92 7.20 25.05
N MET A 32 -15.23 6.17 25.52
CA MET A 32 -15.34 5.68 26.88
C MET A 32 -14.33 6.41 27.76
N LEU A 33 -14.83 7.12 28.76
CA LEU A 33 -14.03 7.84 29.77
C LEU A 33 -13.95 7.07 31.10
N ASN A 34 -14.95 6.24 31.38
CA ASN A 34 -15.11 5.51 32.64
C ASN A 34 -15.59 4.09 32.33
N ARG A 35 -15.15 3.10 33.11
CA ARG A 35 -15.64 1.72 33.03
C ARG A 35 -15.97 1.23 34.44
N ASP A 36 -17.19 0.71 34.60
CA ASP A 36 -17.68 0.14 35.86
C ASP A 36 -17.68 1.13 37.05
N GLY A 37 -17.75 2.43 36.78
CA GLY A 37 -17.75 3.49 37.79
C GLY A 37 -16.37 4.10 38.03
N ASP A 38 -15.29 3.48 37.52
CA ASP A 38 -13.92 3.97 37.66
C ASP A 38 -13.46 4.73 36.41
N ASP A 39 -12.84 5.90 36.63
CA ASP A 39 -12.26 6.69 35.56
C ASP A 39 -11.09 5.96 34.92
N LEU A 40 -11.03 5.99 33.60
CA LEU A 40 -9.89 5.43 32.88
C LEU A 40 -8.71 6.39 32.95
N GLU A 41 -7.51 5.83 33.14
CA GLU A 41 -6.26 6.60 33.04
C GLU A 41 -6.13 7.31 31.68
N TYR A 42 -6.61 6.65 30.62
CA TYR A 42 -6.75 7.23 29.30
C TYR A 42 -8.08 6.84 28.66
N PRO A 43 -8.77 7.77 27.96
CA PRO A 43 -9.96 7.45 27.19
C PRO A 43 -9.74 6.32 26.18
N ARG A 44 -10.83 5.68 25.77
CA ARG A 44 -10.83 4.73 24.65
C ARG A 44 -11.89 5.16 23.66
N SER A 45 -11.66 4.92 22.38
CA SER A 45 -12.70 5.10 21.38
C SER A 45 -12.99 3.82 20.62
N CYS A 46 -14.20 3.74 20.08
CA CYS A 46 -14.56 2.73 19.10
C CYS A 46 -15.60 3.27 18.11
N LEU A 47 -15.56 2.69 16.91
CA LEU A 47 -16.71 2.68 16.02
C LEU A 47 -17.39 1.31 16.20
N PRO A 48 -18.64 1.27 16.69
CA PRO A 48 -19.36 0.03 16.90
C PRO A 48 -19.62 -0.64 15.56
N ASP A 49 -19.80 -1.96 15.59
CA ASP A 49 -20.05 -2.79 14.40
C ASP A 49 -18.95 -2.74 13.32
N GLN A 50 -17.86 -2.03 13.58
CA GLN A 50 -16.64 -2.03 12.79
C GLN A 50 -15.60 -2.99 13.37
N ARG A 51 -14.62 -3.34 12.54
CA ARG A 51 -13.49 -4.20 12.94
C ARG A 51 -12.77 -3.62 14.16
N SER A 52 -12.17 -4.47 15.00
CA SER A 52 -11.48 -4.07 16.24
C SER A 52 -10.33 -3.07 16.03
N MET A 53 -9.83 -2.94 14.81
CA MET A 53 -8.85 -1.91 14.43
C MET A 53 -9.41 -0.48 14.56
N TYR A 54 -10.73 -0.29 14.47
CA TYR A 54 -11.38 1.00 14.73
C TYR A 54 -11.52 1.32 16.23
N TRP A 55 -10.91 0.51 17.08
CA TRP A 55 -10.96 0.65 18.54
C TRP A 55 -9.60 1.11 19.04
N VAL A 56 -9.53 2.36 19.46
CA VAL A 56 -8.28 2.98 19.91
C VAL A 56 -8.24 2.96 21.43
N LYS A 57 -7.20 2.31 21.96
CA LYS A 57 -6.85 2.39 23.38
C LYS A 57 -5.94 3.60 23.60
N ASN A 58 -5.97 4.13 24.81
CA ASN A 58 -5.15 5.27 25.22
C ASN A 58 -5.32 6.48 24.29
N LEU A 59 -6.57 6.79 23.93
CA LEU A 59 -6.90 7.88 23.03
C LEU A 59 -6.40 9.21 23.62
N ALA A 60 -5.49 9.85 22.91
CA ALA A 60 -4.88 11.11 23.29
C ALA A 60 -5.48 12.30 22.51
N LYS A 61 -5.86 12.09 21.24
CA LYS A 61 -6.37 13.17 20.38
C LYS A 61 -7.39 12.64 19.37
N ILE A 62 -8.39 13.46 19.07
CA ILE A 62 -9.30 13.26 17.94
C ILE A 62 -9.09 14.43 16.98
N GLU A 63 -8.79 14.13 15.73
CA GLU A 63 -8.73 15.12 14.66
C GLU A 63 -9.87 14.87 13.67
N LEU A 64 -10.52 15.94 13.28
CA LEU A 64 -11.57 15.93 12.26
C LEU A 64 -10.98 16.58 11.01
N THR A 65 -11.07 15.89 9.88
CA THR A 65 -10.62 16.43 8.59
C THR A 65 -11.83 17.08 7.89
N PRO A 66 -11.88 18.43 7.76
CA PRO A 66 -13.00 19.10 7.11
C PRO A 66 -12.95 18.97 5.59
N GLY A 67 -14.12 18.80 4.98
CA GLY A 67 -14.36 18.67 3.55
C GLY A 67 -14.21 19.97 2.75
N GLU A 68 -14.12 21.13 3.41
CA GLU A 68 -13.78 22.41 2.73
C GLU A 68 -12.28 22.69 2.70
N SER A 69 -11.47 21.83 3.34
CA SER A 69 -10.05 21.65 3.03
C SER A 69 -9.79 20.41 2.16
N ALA A 70 -10.85 19.82 1.56
CA ALA A 70 -10.72 18.77 0.53
C ALA A 70 -10.35 19.34 -0.86
N ALA A 71 -9.76 20.53 -0.90
CA ALA A 71 -8.86 20.90 -1.99
C ALA A 71 -7.45 20.44 -1.59
N GLN A 72 -7.03 19.30 -2.16
CA GLN A 72 -5.71 18.62 -2.02
C GLN A 72 -5.64 17.69 -0.78
N HIS A 73 -5.96 16.41 -0.84
CA HIS A 73 -5.48 15.42 -1.80
C HIS A 73 -6.62 14.83 -2.64
N LYS A 74 -6.95 15.47 -3.77
CA LYS A 74 -7.14 14.62 -4.95
C LYS A 74 -5.78 13.97 -5.12
N GLN A 75 -5.68 12.68 -4.80
CA GLN A 75 -4.58 11.89 -5.29
C GLN A 75 -4.53 12.18 -6.80
N GLY A 76 -3.47 12.85 -7.25
CA GLY A 76 -3.27 13.04 -8.68
C GLY A 76 -3.34 11.66 -9.32
N SER A 77 -3.86 11.57 -10.55
CA SER A 77 -3.85 10.31 -11.30
C SER A 77 -2.45 9.68 -11.20
N ILE A 78 -2.38 8.42 -10.80
CA ILE A 78 -1.09 7.75 -10.60
C ILE A 78 -0.36 7.74 -11.94
N LYS A 79 0.89 8.22 -11.94
CA LYS A 79 1.71 8.28 -13.15
C LYS A 79 2.76 7.18 -13.20
N ARG A 80 2.99 6.51 -12.07
CA ARG A 80 3.98 5.44 -11.97
C ARG A 80 3.51 4.33 -11.05
N ILE A 81 3.71 3.10 -11.48
CA ILE A 81 3.49 1.90 -10.68
C ILE A 81 4.84 1.19 -10.53
N GLY A 82 5.36 1.10 -9.31
CA GLY A 82 6.55 0.33 -8.98
C GLY A 82 6.19 -1.09 -8.53
N PHE A 83 7.09 -2.06 -8.75
CA PHE A 83 6.88 -3.45 -8.35
C PHE A 83 7.89 -3.89 -7.28
N PHE A 84 7.43 -4.03 -6.03
CA PHE A 84 8.32 -4.26 -4.90
C PHE A 84 9.03 -5.62 -4.97
N ARG A 85 8.35 -6.66 -5.47
CA ARG A 85 8.91 -8.02 -5.54
C ARG A 85 10.12 -8.12 -6.47
N GLU A 86 10.18 -7.32 -7.52
CA GLU A 86 11.32 -7.31 -8.45
C GLU A 86 12.55 -6.68 -7.78
N ALA A 87 12.33 -5.66 -6.95
CA ALA A 87 13.39 -4.96 -6.21
C ALA A 87 14.10 -5.84 -5.17
N LEU A 88 13.51 -6.96 -4.74
CA LEU A 88 14.06 -7.81 -3.66
C LEU A 88 15.45 -8.38 -3.97
N SER A 89 15.80 -8.52 -5.24
CA SER A 89 17.11 -9.03 -5.68
C SER A 89 18.25 -8.04 -5.42
N GLU A 90 17.93 -6.76 -5.37
CA GLU A 90 18.88 -5.65 -5.18
C GLU A 90 18.76 -5.02 -3.79
N LEU A 91 17.61 -5.17 -3.12
CA LEU A 91 17.41 -4.71 -1.76
C LEU A 91 18.16 -5.58 -0.75
N GLY A 92 18.96 -4.92 0.10
CA GLY A 92 19.56 -5.55 1.27
C GLY A 92 18.49 -5.94 2.29
N ALA A 93 18.23 -7.24 2.43
CA ALA A 93 17.38 -7.76 3.49
C ALA A 93 18.10 -7.66 4.86
N VAL A 94 17.34 -7.36 5.90
CA VAL A 94 17.76 -7.44 7.30
C VAL A 94 17.00 -8.57 8.00
N GLU A 95 17.61 -9.19 8.99
CA GLU A 95 16.92 -10.15 9.86
C GLU A 95 16.23 -9.41 10.99
N LEU A 96 14.92 -9.62 11.15
CA LEU A 96 14.10 -9.02 12.21
C LEU A 96 13.28 -10.08 12.93
N ASN A 97 12.87 -9.79 14.16
CA ASN A 97 11.95 -10.61 14.93
C ASN A 97 10.49 -10.30 14.55
N ASN A 98 9.81 -11.30 14.01
CA ASN A 98 8.36 -11.31 13.90
C ASN A 98 7.77 -12.35 14.85
N ARG A 99 7.36 -11.90 16.03
CA ARG A 99 6.68 -12.71 17.07
C ARG A 99 7.49 -13.92 17.54
N GLY A 100 8.78 -13.73 17.76
CA GLY A 100 9.70 -14.79 18.17
C GLY A 100 10.35 -15.54 17.00
N ASN A 101 9.93 -15.29 15.75
CA ASN A 101 10.51 -15.90 14.56
C ASN A 101 11.44 -14.90 13.86
N ALA A 102 12.64 -15.33 13.51
CA ALA A 102 13.53 -14.55 12.66
C ALA A 102 13.01 -14.59 11.21
N VAL A 103 12.87 -13.42 10.59
CA VAL A 103 12.42 -13.28 9.20
C VAL A 103 13.32 -12.32 8.44
N ARG A 104 13.48 -12.56 7.14
CA ARG A 104 14.06 -11.60 6.21
C ARG A 104 13.05 -10.50 5.92
N ALA A 105 13.44 -9.26 6.21
CA ALA A 105 12.62 -8.08 6.04
C ALA A 105 13.35 -7.05 5.17
N TYR A 106 12.59 -6.35 4.34
CA TYR A 106 13.10 -5.43 3.34
C TYR A 106 12.74 -3.99 3.75
N PRO A 107 13.72 -3.09 3.93
CA PRO A 107 13.45 -1.73 4.39
C PRO A 107 12.70 -0.92 3.33
N LEU A 108 11.62 -0.24 3.72
CA LEU A 108 10.88 0.62 2.80
C LEU A 108 11.67 1.86 2.40
N ALA A 109 12.44 2.47 3.32
CA ALA A 109 13.35 3.57 2.99
C ALA A 109 14.31 3.20 1.83
N ALA A 110 14.98 2.05 1.92
CA ALA A 110 15.92 1.59 0.89
C ALA A 110 15.24 1.36 -0.48
N TYR A 111 13.99 0.90 -0.47
CA TYR A 111 13.18 0.79 -1.68
C TYR A 111 12.95 2.16 -2.33
N PHE A 112 12.47 3.15 -1.57
CA PHE A 112 12.20 4.48 -2.14
C PHE A 112 13.47 5.23 -2.54
N GLU A 113 14.59 5.02 -1.84
CA GLU A 113 15.89 5.59 -2.20
C GLU A 113 16.41 5.07 -3.55
N THR A 114 16.10 3.82 -3.90
CA THR A 114 16.67 3.14 -5.08
C THR A 114 15.70 3.08 -6.26
N PHE A 115 14.43 2.75 -5.99
CA PHE A 115 13.42 2.42 -7.00
C PHE A 115 12.21 3.36 -7.01
N GLY A 116 11.99 4.09 -5.90
CA GLY A 116 10.92 5.06 -5.80
C GLY A 116 11.16 6.25 -6.72
N LYS A 117 10.08 6.87 -7.19
CA LYS A 117 10.16 8.14 -7.93
C LYS A 117 10.73 9.23 -7.04
N GLU A 118 10.22 9.31 -5.82
CA GLU A 118 10.57 10.30 -4.80
C GLU A 118 10.39 9.70 -3.40
N MET A 119 11.12 10.25 -2.42
CA MET A 119 10.91 9.89 -1.02
C MET A 119 9.56 10.41 -0.52
N PRO A 120 8.69 9.57 0.07
CA PRO A 120 7.43 10.01 0.67
C PRO A 120 7.66 11.13 1.70
N GLN A 121 7.06 12.29 1.45
CA GLN A 121 7.04 13.43 2.40
C GLN A 121 5.67 13.63 3.04
N LEU A 122 4.63 13.05 2.44
CA LEU A 122 3.25 13.12 2.88
C LEU A 122 2.79 11.72 3.32
N PRO A 123 1.73 11.62 4.16
CA PRO A 123 1.18 10.34 4.54
C PRO A 123 0.88 9.45 3.31
N VAL A 124 1.17 8.17 3.45
CA VAL A 124 0.91 7.16 2.41
C VAL A 124 -0.38 6.42 2.71
N THR A 125 -1.02 5.90 1.66
CA THR A 125 -2.16 4.99 1.81
C THR A 125 -1.71 3.56 1.59
N ILE A 126 -1.93 2.70 2.57
CA ILE A 126 -1.60 1.27 2.56
C ILE A 126 -2.91 0.50 2.35
N ILE A 127 -2.93 -0.40 1.38
CA ILE A 127 -4.10 -1.20 1.01
C ILE A 127 -3.72 -2.68 1.08
N ALA A 128 -4.51 -3.45 1.81
CA ALA A 128 -4.41 -4.90 1.89
C ALA A 128 -5.43 -5.59 0.97
N ARG A 129 -5.15 -6.84 0.58
CA ARG A 129 -6.02 -7.64 -0.29
C ARG A 129 -7.40 -7.93 0.29
N ASP A 130 -7.55 -7.89 1.61
CA ASP A 130 -8.84 -8.06 2.28
C ASP A 130 -9.70 -6.77 2.30
N GLY A 131 -9.25 -5.74 1.58
CA GLY A 131 -9.88 -4.43 1.50
C GLY A 131 -9.54 -3.51 2.67
N HIS A 132 -8.68 -3.92 3.61
CA HIS A 132 -8.25 -3.03 4.68
C HIS A 132 -7.40 -1.89 4.10
N VAL A 133 -7.84 -0.65 4.34
CA VAL A 133 -7.13 0.57 3.99
C VAL A 133 -6.66 1.26 5.27
N LYS A 134 -5.40 1.72 5.26
CA LYS A 134 -4.77 2.46 6.36
C LYS A 134 -4.00 3.65 5.80
N THR A 135 -4.09 4.80 6.44
CA THR A 135 -3.16 5.90 6.20
C THR A 135 -2.04 5.84 7.23
N GLU A 136 -0.80 5.96 6.78
CA GLU A 136 0.40 5.94 7.63
C GLU A 136 1.22 7.20 7.42
N VAL A 137 1.75 7.76 8.51
CA VAL A 137 2.67 8.90 8.44
C VAL A 137 3.95 8.46 7.72
N ALA A 138 4.46 9.30 6.81
CA ALA A 138 5.61 8.98 5.96
C ALA A 138 6.83 8.49 6.76
N GLU A 139 7.14 9.12 7.89
CA GLU A 139 8.25 8.73 8.77
C GLU A 139 8.09 7.31 9.31
N ILE A 140 6.91 6.97 9.85
CA ILE A 140 6.61 5.63 10.36
C ILE A 140 6.65 4.60 9.23
N PHE A 141 6.10 4.95 8.07
CA PHE A 141 6.12 4.12 6.88
C PHE A 141 7.54 3.80 6.42
N LEU A 142 8.41 4.81 6.31
CA LEU A 142 9.80 4.64 5.86
C LEU A 142 10.68 3.92 6.89
N ALA A 143 10.39 4.05 8.18
CA ALA A 143 11.03 3.30 9.25
C ALA A 143 10.58 1.83 9.35
N SER A 144 9.59 1.43 8.55
CA SER A 144 9.02 0.07 8.56
C SER A 144 9.58 -0.80 7.43
N TYR A 145 9.19 -2.07 7.48
CA TYR A 145 9.70 -3.11 6.60
C TYR A 145 8.56 -3.92 5.99
N VAL A 146 8.86 -4.61 4.90
CA VAL A 146 8.00 -5.64 4.34
C VAL A 146 8.71 -6.99 4.39
N THR A 147 8.02 -8.03 4.85
CA THR A 147 8.50 -9.41 4.75
C THR A 147 7.56 -10.27 3.90
N PHE A 148 8.18 -11.22 3.21
CA PHE A 148 7.51 -12.28 2.45
C PHE A 148 7.76 -13.65 3.09
N GLU A 149 8.29 -13.70 4.31
CA GLU A 149 8.50 -14.91 5.08
C GLU A 149 7.44 -15.01 6.17
N ALA A 150 6.78 -16.15 6.23
CA ALA A 150 5.70 -16.39 7.16
C ALA A 150 6.21 -17.02 8.44
N GLU A 151 5.53 -16.73 9.54
CA GLU A 151 5.50 -17.64 10.68
C GLU A 151 4.75 -18.91 10.28
N ALA A 152 5.01 -20.02 10.96
CA ALA A 152 4.26 -21.25 10.74
C ALA A 152 2.73 -21.00 10.86
N ASP A 153 1.97 -21.56 9.91
CA ASP A 153 0.51 -21.44 9.80
C ASP A 153 -0.01 -20.00 9.52
N ARG A 154 0.86 -19.10 9.03
CA ARG A 154 0.54 -17.69 8.74
C ARG A 154 0.94 -17.24 7.34
N GLU A 155 1.10 -18.16 6.41
CA GLU A 155 1.45 -17.88 5.00
C GLU A 155 0.44 -16.96 4.33
N SER A 156 -0.83 -17.07 4.72
CA SER A 156 -1.92 -16.22 4.24
C SER A 156 -1.83 -14.77 4.71
N ASP A 157 -1.00 -14.45 5.72
CA ASP A 157 -0.80 -13.08 6.21
C ASP A 157 0.16 -12.28 5.31
N LEU A 158 0.83 -12.92 4.34
CA LEU A 158 1.85 -12.29 3.51
C LEU A 158 1.30 -11.60 2.26
N PRO A 159 1.95 -10.54 1.77
CA PRO A 159 3.12 -9.87 2.36
C PRO A 159 2.75 -9.09 3.64
N LEU A 160 3.69 -8.97 4.57
CA LEU A 160 3.46 -8.32 5.86
C LEU A 160 4.25 -7.02 5.99
N TYR A 161 3.54 -5.92 6.19
CA TYR A 161 4.09 -4.62 6.61
C TYR A 161 4.22 -4.58 8.14
N PHE A 162 5.43 -4.34 8.65
CA PHE A 162 5.69 -4.32 10.08
C PHE A 162 7.02 -3.63 10.46
N SER A 163 7.20 -3.42 11.76
CA SER A 163 8.51 -3.28 12.42
C SER A 163 8.48 -4.02 13.76
N GLU A 164 9.63 -4.19 14.41
CA GLU A 164 9.71 -4.84 15.74
C GLU A 164 8.98 -4.03 16.81
N ASP A 165 9.11 -2.70 16.75
CA ASP A 165 8.48 -1.77 17.68
C ASP A 165 6.99 -1.54 17.40
N MET A 166 6.51 -1.97 16.23
CA MET A 166 5.12 -1.83 15.82
C MET A 166 4.22 -2.86 16.52
N SER A 167 3.21 -2.35 17.23
CA SER A 167 2.19 -3.18 17.86
C SER A 167 1.46 -4.08 16.84
N LEU A 168 0.96 -5.24 17.29
CA LEU A 168 0.35 -6.21 16.37
C LEU A 168 -0.85 -5.65 15.59
N GLY A 169 -1.59 -4.70 16.16
CA GLY A 169 -2.73 -4.06 15.51
C GLY A 169 -2.36 -3.01 14.47
N MET A 170 -1.12 -2.52 14.48
CA MET A 170 -0.61 -1.55 13.52
C MET A 170 -0.07 -2.20 12.24
N ARG A 171 0.29 -3.48 12.30
CA ARG A 171 0.84 -4.24 11.18
C ARG A 171 -0.24 -4.49 10.13
N VAL A 172 0.14 -4.44 8.85
CA VAL A 172 -0.78 -4.70 7.74
C VAL A 172 -0.39 -6.02 7.09
N LYS A 173 -1.29 -6.99 7.20
CA LYS A 173 -1.19 -8.29 6.56
C LYS A 173 -1.73 -8.20 5.14
N GLN A 174 -1.34 -9.15 4.29
CA GLN A 174 -1.81 -9.23 2.91
C GLN A 174 -1.62 -7.91 2.17
N LEU A 175 -0.51 -7.23 2.42
CA LEU A 175 -0.18 -5.97 1.79
C LEU A 175 -0.24 -6.12 0.27
N ASP A 176 -1.02 -5.28 -0.38
CA ASP A 176 -1.27 -5.35 -1.82
C ASP A 176 -0.73 -4.13 -2.56
N LEU A 177 -1.06 -2.94 -2.04
CA LEU A 177 -0.67 -1.67 -2.62
C LEU A 177 -0.25 -0.66 -1.55
N VAL A 178 0.68 0.21 -1.94
CA VAL A 178 0.92 1.48 -1.26
C VAL A 178 0.78 2.60 -2.27
N LEU A 179 0.05 3.66 -1.93
CA LEU A 179 -0.08 4.86 -2.73
C LEU A 179 0.67 6.02 -2.04
N SER A 180 1.59 6.65 -2.76
CA SER A 180 2.43 7.75 -2.32
C SER A 180 2.50 8.82 -3.39
N GLY A 181 1.70 9.89 -3.24
CA GLY A 181 1.61 10.95 -4.26
C GLY A 181 1.11 10.42 -5.60
N GLU A 182 1.91 10.58 -6.66
CA GLU A 182 1.64 10.09 -8.02
C GLU A 182 2.22 8.69 -8.29
N GLU A 183 2.73 8.01 -7.27
CA GLU A 183 3.32 6.67 -7.39
C GLU A 183 2.52 5.64 -6.58
N ALA A 184 2.27 4.48 -7.19
CA ALA A 184 1.70 3.31 -6.53
C ALA A 184 2.74 2.19 -6.49
N ILE A 185 2.85 1.46 -5.39
CA ILE A 185 3.77 0.32 -5.24
C ILE A 185 2.95 -0.95 -5.10
N PHE A 186 3.12 -1.90 -6.01
CA PHE A 186 2.43 -3.17 -6.00
C PHE A 186 3.28 -4.27 -5.35
N PHE A 187 2.63 -5.03 -4.45
CA PHE A 187 3.23 -6.11 -3.67
C PHE A 187 2.65 -7.49 -4.00
N GLY A 188 1.56 -7.54 -4.77
CA GLY A 188 0.94 -8.77 -5.25
C GLY A 188 1.83 -9.55 -6.21
N SER A 189 1.40 -10.77 -6.53
CA SER A 189 2.16 -11.72 -7.36
C SER A 189 1.64 -11.83 -8.79
N GLU A 190 0.36 -11.53 -9.03
CA GLU A 190 -0.32 -11.62 -10.32
C GLU A 190 -1.52 -10.68 -10.37
N ILE A 191 -1.70 -9.96 -11.48
CA ILE A 191 -2.84 -9.08 -11.72
C ILE A 191 -2.98 -8.74 -13.22
N PRO A 192 -4.20 -8.68 -13.78
CA PRO A 192 -4.44 -8.05 -15.08
C PRO A 192 -4.01 -6.59 -15.06
N VAL A 193 -3.33 -6.11 -16.12
CA VAL A 193 -2.81 -4.73 -16.15
C VAL A 193 -3.96 -3.72 -16.07
N SER A 194 -5.08 -3.98 -16.74
CA SER A 194 -6.29 -3.15 -16.69
C SER A 194 -6.86 -3.03 -15.26
N SER A 195 -6.96 -4.14 -14.53
CA SER A 195 -7.42 -4.15 -13.15
C SER A 195 -6.48 -3.40 -12.22
N LEU A 196 -5.15 -3.53 -12.42
CA LEU A 196 -4.17 -2.76 -11.66
C LEU A 196 -4.31 -1.26 -11.93
N PHE A 197 -4.50 -0.86 -13.20
CA PHE A 197 -4.67 0.53 -13.59
C PHE A 197 -5.93 1.14 -12.99
N GLU A 198 -7.04 0.42 -13.01
CA GLU A 198 -8.29 0.82 -12.37
C GLU A 198 -8.11 0.99 -10.86
N LEU A 199 -7.49 -0.01 -10.21
CA LEU A 199 -7.29 -0.04 -8.76
C LEU A 199 -6.43 1.13 -8.25
N VAL A 200 -5.40 1.52 -9.01
CA VAL A 200 -4.53 2.64 -8.62
C VAL A 200 -5.02 3.99 -9.16
N GLY A 201 -6.03 4.02 -10.04
CA GLY A 201 -6.42 5.24 -10.73
C GLY A 201 -5.28 5.78 -11.62
N MET A 202 -4.71 4.90 -12.45
CA MET A 202 -3.62 5.21 -13.37
C MET A 202 -4.05 6.33 -14.33
N ALA A 203 -3.15 7.27 -14.58
CA ALA A 203 -3.35 8.35 -15.54
C ALA A 203 -3.60 7.78 -16.95
N GLU A 204 -4.61 8.33 -17.63
CA GLU A 204 -4.86 8.03 -19.03
C GLU A 204 -3.72 8.59 -19.88
N ALA A 205 -3.20 7.79 -20.79
CA ALA A 205 -2.14 8.13 -21.75
C ALA A 205 -2.35 7.35 -23.05
N GLU A 206 -1.76 7.80 -24.16
CA GLU A 206 -1.82 7.06 -25.44
C GLU A 206 -0.97 5.78 -25.39
N SER A 207 0.10 5.80 -24.60
CA SER A 207 0.97 4.66 -24.36
C SER A 207 1.52 4.67 -22.92
N TYR A 208 2.03 3.52 -22.49
CA TYR A 208 2.59 3.30 -21.18
C TYR A 208 4.00 2.71 -21.32
N ARG A 209 4.95 3.27 -20.57
CA ARG A 209 6.34 2.84 -20.58
C ARG A 209 6.54 1.75 -19.53
N PHE A 210 6.90 0.55 -19.97
CA PHE A 210 7.25 -0.57 -19.12
C PHE A 210 8.77 -0.61 -18.99
N VAL A 211 9.25 -0.57 -17.74
CA VAL A 211 10.67 -0.46 -17.40
C VAL A 211 11.11 -1.74 -16.69
N ALA A 212 12.18 -2.35 -17.19
CA ALA A 212 12.82 -3.51 -16.59
C ALA A 212 14.08 -3.11 -15.81
N SER A 213 14.44 -3.87 -14.78
CA SER A 213 15.66 -3.64 -13.98
C SER A 213 16.95 -3.89 -14.77
N ASP A 214 16.90 -4.68 -15.85
CA ASP A 214 18.03 -4.92 -16.76
C ASP A 214 18.27 -3.78 -17.77
N GLY A 215 17.51 -2.68 -17.65
CA GLY A 215 17.58 -1.52 -18.54
C GLY A 215 16.73 -1.66 -19.80
N PHE A 216 16.06 -2.80 -20.01
CA PHE A 216 15.08 -2.93 -21.09
C PHE A 216 13.87 -2.02 -20.85
N LEU A 217 13.37 -1.46 -21.94
CA LEU A 217 12.28 -0.51 -21.93
C LEU A 217 11.43 -0.70 -23.17
N VAL A 218 10.12 -0.66 -22.98
CA VAL A 218 9.18 -0.73 -24.09
C VAL A 218 7.97 0.15 -23.84
N GLU A 219 7.48 0.80 -24.90
CA GLU A 219 6.21 1.50 -24.89
C GLU A 219 5.10 0.55 -25.36
N ILE A 220 4.06 0.43 -24.55
CA ILE A 220 2.89 -0.39 -24.83
C ILE A 220 1.70 0.55 -25.08
N PRO A 221 1.01 0.47 -26.24
CA PRO A 221 -0.13 1.34 -26.52
C PRO A 221 -1.28 1.04 -25.56
N ALA A 222 -2.08 2.06 -25.24
CA ALA A 222 -3.20 1.94 -24.29
C ALA A 222 -4.22 0.86 -24.70
N GLU A 223 -4.44 0.68 -25.99
CA GLU A 223 -5.31 -0.35 -26.58
C GLU A 223 -4.85 -1.79 -26.31
N ALA A 224 -3.57 -2.01 -26.00
CA ALA A 224 -3.06 -3.32 -25.60
C ALA A 224 -3.30 -3.62 -24.11
N ILE A 225 -3.57 -2.63 -23.26
CA ILE A 225 -3.66 -2.80 -21.80
C ILE A 225 -4.70 -3.84 -21.35
N PRO A 226 -5.90 -3.94 -21.94
CA PRO A 226 -6.87 -4.99 -21.58
C PRO A 226 -6.37 -6.43 -21.82
N PHE A 227 -5.32 -6.61 -22.62
CA PHE A 227 -4.73 -7.91 -22.96
C PHE A 227 -3.53 -8.27 -22.06
N GLY A 228 -3.14 -7.34 -21.18
CA GLY A 228 -1.96 -7.47 -20.33
C GLY A 228 -2.21 -8.22 -19.03
N THR A 229 -1.28 -9.08 -18.64
CA THR A 229 -1.18 -9.68 -17.30
C THR A 229 0.22 -9.50 -16.77
N ILE A 230 0.34 -9.05 -15.51
CA ILE A 230 1.59 -9.04 -14.76
C ILE A 230 1.58 -10.25 -13.83
N TYR A 231 2.69 -10.98 -13.77
CA TYR A 231 2.82 -12.11 -12.86
C TYR A 231 4.28 -12.41 -12.52
N THR A 232 4.50 -13.11 -11.42
CA THR A 232 5.81 -13.65 -11.03
C THR A 232 6.07 -14.94 -11.81
N ASP A 233 7.17 -15.02 -12.54
CA ASP A 233 7.61 -16.26 -13.19
C ASP A 233 8.27 -17.16 -12.14
N GLU A 234 7.51 -18.08 -11.54
CA GLU A 234 8.02 -18.95 -10.45
C GLU A 234 9.28 -19.73 -10.83
N SER A 235 9.44 -20.07 -12.12
CA SER A 235 10.60 -20.83 -12.60
C SER A 235 11.88 -19.99 -12.70
N LYS A 236 11.74 -18.67 -12.81
CA LYS A 236 12.86 -17.74 -13.03
C LYS A 236 13.03 -16.70 -11.91
N GLY A 237 12.03 -16.51 -11.05
CA GLY A 237 12.08 -15.63 -9.90
C GLY A 237 12.00 -14.13 -10.21
N TYR A 238 11.47 -13.74 -11.38
CA TYR A 238 11.29 -12.33 -11.76
C TYR A 238 9.84 -12.02 -12.13
N ILE A 239 9.46 -10.75 -12.05
CA ILE A 239 8.17 -10.24 -12.51
C ILE A 239 8.21 -10.03 -14.01
N ARG A 240 7.11 -10.37 -14.68
CA ARG A 240 6.94 -10.15 -16.11
C ARG A 240 5.55 -9.64 -16.45
N ALA A 241 5.49 -8.82 -17.49
CA ALA A 241 4.26 -8.49 -18.19
C ALA A 241 4.18 -9.26 -19.51
N LYS A 242 2.97 -9.72 -19.84
CA LYS A 242 2.65 -10.39 -21.09
C LYS A 242 1.31 -9.89 -21.61
N PHE A 243 1.24 -9.64 -22.90
CA PHE A 243 0.02 -9.18 -23.58
C PHE A 243 -0.41 -10.26 -24.58
N ASP A 244 -1.50 -10.94 -24.28
CA ASP A 244 -2.04 -12.02 -25.11
C ASP A 244 -3.31 -11.55 -25.83
N GLY A 245 -3.33 -11.60 -27.15
CA GLY A 245 -4.50 -11.23 -27.96
C GLY A 245 -4.44 -9.84 -28.60
N TYR A 246 -3.33 -9.13 -28.47
CA TYR A 246 -3.02 -7.91 -29.22
C TYR A 246 -1.74 -8.12 -30.04
N ASP A 247 -1.71 -7.63 -31.28
CA ASP A 247 -0.52 -7.75 -32.13
C ASP A 247 0.54 -6.71 -31.73
N LEU A 248 1.61 -7.20 -31.10
CA LEU A 248 2.77 -6.41 -30.70
C LEU A 248 4.03 -6.86 -31.44
N SER A 249 3.92 -7.45 -32.64
CA SER A 249 5.07 -7.95 -33.41
C SER A 249 6.11 -6.86 -33.70
N ASP A 250 5.65 -5.63 -33.88
CA ASP A 250 6.49 -4.46 -34.21
C ASP A 250 7.07 -3.79 -32.96
N VAL A 251 6.66 -4.24 -31.77
CA VAL A 251 7.14 -3.75 -30.48
C VAL A 251 8.31 -4.62 -30.01
N PRO A 252 9.45 -4.04 -29.58
CA PRO A 252 10.58 -4.81 -29.05
C PRO A 252 10.15 -5.85 -28.01
N GLY A 253 10.62 -7.09 -28.18
CA GLY A 253 10.28 -8.21 -27.29
C GLY A 253 8.86 -8.77 -27.48
N GLY A 254 8.09 -8.31 -28.47
CA GLY A 254 6.73 -8.77 -28.73
C GLY A 254 5.78 -8.48 -27.57
N GLY A 255 5.97 -7.33 -26.91
CA GLY A 255 5.21 -6.94 -25.71
C GLY A 255 5.57 -7.71 -24.43
N LYS A 256 6.50 -8.67 -24.48
CA LYS A 256 6.90 -9.43 -23.28
C LYS A 256 8.00 -8.67 -22.56
N VAL A 257 7.68 -8.20 -21.35
CA VAL A 257 8.64 -7.51 -20.49
C VAL A 257 9.00 -8.45 -19.35
N LYS A 258 10.31 -8.66 -19.14
CA LYS A 258 10.84 -9.43 -18.00
C LYS A 258 11.50 -8.45 -17.04
N TYR A 259 11.70 -8.89 -15.80
CA TYR A 259 12.32 -8.08 -14.76
C TYR A 259 11.60 -6.75 -14.54
N LEU A 260 10.27 -6.75 -14.65
CA LEU A 260 9.45 -5.54 -14.64
C LEU A 260 9.56 -4.85 -13.28
N ILE A 261 10.18 -3.66 -13.26
CA ILE A 261 10.39 -2.88 -12.04
C ILE A 261 9.42 -1.69 -11.96
N ALA A 262 8.96 -1.17 -13.10
CA ALA A 262 7.96 -0.11 -13.12
C ALA A 262 7.13 -0.02 -14.41
N ILE A 263 5.95 0.62 -14.30
CA ILE A 263 5.14 1.11 -15.41
C ILE A 263 4.90 2.61 -15.22
N GLU A 264 5.04 3.40 -16.28
CA GLU A 264 4.84 4.85 -16.25
C GLU A 264 3.83 5.26 -17.32
N SER A 265 2.97 6.25 -17.02
CA SER A 265 2.13 6.89 -18.04
C SER A 265 3.03 7.63 -19.03
N GLY A 266 2.85 7.37 -20.32
CA GLY A 266 3.46 8.17 -21.38
C GLY A 266 3.04 9.64 -21.26
N ALA A 267 3.92 10.53 -21.75
CA ALA A 267 3.63 11.96 -21.83
C ALA A 267 2.63 12.27 -22.93
#